data_AF-K6G8N1-F1
#
_entry.id   AF-K6G8N1-F1
#
_cell.length_a   1.000
_cell.length_b   1.000
_cell.length_c   1.000
_cell.angle_alpha   90.00
_cell.angle_beta   90.00
_cell.angle_gamma   90.00
#
_symmetry.space_group_name_H-M   'P 1'
#
loop_
_entity.id
_entity.type
_entity.pdbx_description
1 polymer ?
#
loop_
_entity_poly.entity_id
_entity_poly.type
_entity_poly.pdbx_seq_one_letter_code
_entity_poly.pdbx_strand_id
1 'polypeptide(L)'
;MKPSTAAMASLVVALALAFIPLPAVAGAPFDVTISDADWGKSVAVRYHHGLFGWIDAGRVEFHHDGRTVIAPRGGQPSVTDNLAESLAHYAADRLGNPALGRQLAQVIEREVGK
;
A
#
# COMPACT_ATOMS: atom_id res chain seq x y z
N MET A 1 34.28 -0.45 51.13
CA MET A 1 32.82 -0.35 50.91
C MET A 1 32.58 -0.29 49.40
N LYS A 2 31.73 -1.18 48.87
CA LYS A 2 31.16 -1.15 47.50
C LYS A 2 30.02 -0.10 47.47
N PRO A 3 29.68 0.53 46.32
CA PRO A 3 28.94 -0.12 45.21
C PRO A 3 29.61 0.13 43.83
N SER A 4 29.53 -0.77 42.84
CA SER A 4 28.40 -1.06 41.93
C SER A 4 28.06 0.16 41.05
N THR A 5 27.93 0.14 39.73
CA THR A 5 27.39 -0.90 38.83
C THR A 5 27.77 -0.49 37.40
N ALA A 6 28.14 -1.45 36.55
CA ALA A 6 28.27 -1.24 35.11
C ALA A 6 26.93 -0.80 34.52
N ALA A 7 26.88 0.34 33.83
CA ALA A 7 25.73 0.76 33.05
C ALA A 7 26.00 0.50 31.57
N MET A 8 25.34 -0.54 31.05
CA MET A 8 25.20 -0.84 29.64
C MET A 8 24.66 0.37 28.89
N ALA A 9 25.42 0.92 27.94
CA ALA A 9 24.90 1.83 26.95
C ALA A 9 24.32 0.99 25.80
N SER A 10 23.04 0.65 25.90
CA SER A 10 22.28 0.08 24.79
C SER A 10 22.18 1.12 23.66
N LEU A 11 22.91 0.87 22.58
CA LEU A 11 22.84 1.64 21.35
C LEU A 11 21.48 1.37 20.68
N VAL A 12 20.54 2.29 20.86
CA VAL A 12 19.28 2.30 20.11
C VAL A 12 19.59 2.76 18.69
N VAL A 13 19.69 1.82 17.76
CA VAL A 13 19.68 2.11 16.33
C VAL A 13 18.27 2.57 15.96
N ALA A 14 18.07 3.89 15.92
CA ALA A 14 16.88 4.48 15.33
C ALA A 14 16.95 4.27 13.81
N LEU A 15 16.32 3.21 13.33
CA LEU A 15 16.11 2.97 11.91
C LEU A 15 15.09 4.02 11.42
N ALA A 16 15.59 5.16 10.94
CA ALA A 16 14.80 6.13 10.22
C ALA A 16 14.31 5.46 8.92
N LEU A 17 13.07 4.97 8.93
CA LEU A 17 12.37 4.61 7.71
C LEU A 17 12.29 5.86 6.84
N ALA A 18 13.17 5.93 5.85
CA ALA A 18 13.11 6.93 4.81
C ALA A 18 11.78 6.73 4.07
N PHE A 19 10.81 7.58 4.37
CA PHE A 19 9.71 7.85 3.46
C PHE A 19 10.35 8.43 2.19
N ILE A 20 10.66 7.58 1.23
CA ILE A 20 10.98 8.01 -0.12
C ILE A 20 9.63 8.14 -0.82
N PRO A 21 9.08 9.36 -1.01
CA PRO A 21 7.97 9.52 -1.92
C PRO A 21 8.49 9.15 -3.30
N LEU A 22 8.11 7.97 -3.79
CA LEU A 22 8.33 7.64 -5.20
C LEU A 22 7.62 8.70 -6.05
N PRO A 23 8.21 9.10 -7.19
CA PRO A 23 7.57 10.06 -8.07
C PRO A 23 6.26 9.45 -8.55
N ALA A 24 5.14 9.99 -8.05
CA ALA A 24 3.82 9.78 -8.62
C ALA A 24 3.96 9.93 -10.14
N VAL A 25 3.61 8.90 -10.89
CA VAL A 25 3.56 8.95 -12.36
C VAL A 25 2.62 10.10 -12.72
N ALA A 26 3.22 11.24 -13.10
CA ALA A 26 2.49 12.45 -13.44
C ALA A 26 1.54 12.13 -14.60
N GLY A 27 0.25 12.02 -14.31
CA GLY A 27 -0.81 11.70 -15.28
C GLY A 27 -1.61 10.42 -14.99
N ALA A 28 -1.20 9.57 -14.04
CA ALA A 28 -2.08 8.49 -13.57
C ALA A 28 -3.17 9.07 -12.65
N PRO A 29 -4.45 8.68 -12.79
CA PRO A 29 -5.51 9.15 -11.89
C PRO A 29 -5.39 8.57 -10.47
N PHE A 30 -4.32 7.81 -10.19
CA PHE A 30 -4.04 7.19 -8.90
C PHE A 30 -2.58 7.35 -8.52
N ASP A 31 -2.37 7.35 -7.21
CA ASP A 31 -1.07 7.32 -6.56
C ASP A 31 -1.03 6.13 -5.60
N VAL A 32 0.14 5.51 -5.46
CA VAL A 32 0.33 4.33 -4.62
C VAL A 32 1.49 4.55 -3.64
N THR A 33 1.29 4.13 -2.40
CA THR A 33 2.34 4.18 -1.38
C THR A 33 2.51 2.79 -0.80
N ILE A 34 3.74 2.30 -0.78
CA ILE A 34 4.07 0.97 -0.28
C ILE A 34 4.72 1.12 1.10
N SER A 35 4.27 0.30 2.03
CA SER A 35 4.85 0.16 3.37
C SER A 35 4.97 -1.30 3.73
N ASP A 36 6.06 -1.66 4.42
CA ASP A 36 6.15 -2.98 5.04
C ASP A 36 5.23 -3.05 6.26
N ALA A 37 4.69 -4.25 6.51
CA ALA A 37 3.80 -4.56 7.62
C ALA A 37 4.19 -5.91 8.23
N ASP A 38 3.76 -6.20 9.45
CA ASP A 38 4.10 -7.45 10.15
C ASP A 38 3.67 -8.71 9.39
N TRP A 39 2.67 -8.59 8.50
CA TRP A 39 2.14 -9.67 7.68
C TRP A 39 2.66 -9.67 6.24
N GLY A 40 3.46 -8.68 5.82
CA GLY A 40 3.99 -8.59 4.46
C GLY A 40 4.11 -7.15 3.97
N LYS A 41 3.45 -6.84 2.85
CA LYS A 41 3.45 -5.49 2.26
C LYS A 41 2.04 -4.93 2.22
N SER A 42 1.90 -3.65 2.53
CA SER A 42 0.65 -2.90 2.39
C SER A 42 0.84 -1.81 1.36
N VAL A 43 -0.10 -1.71 0.42
CA VAL A 43 -0.10 -0.74 -0.67
C VAL A 43 -1.33 0.13 -0.53
N ALA A 44 -1.16 1.35 -0.04
CA ALA A 44 -2.21 2.35 0.04
C ALA A 44 -2.43 2.97 -1.34
N VAL A 45 -3.70 3.12 -1.74
CA VAL A 45 -4.10 3.65 -3.04
C VAL A 45 -4.86 4.95 -2.83
N ARG A 46 -4.48 6.00 -3.55
CA ARG A 46 -5.19 7.28 -3.58
C ARG A 46 -5.59 7.60 -5.01
N TYR A 47 -6.67 8.33 -5.21
CA TYR A 47 -7.07 8.84 -6.53
C TYR A 47 -7.22 10.36 -6.52
N HIS A 48 -6.99 10.98 -7.67
CA HIS A 48 -7.11 12.43 -7.79
C HIS A 48 -8.54 12.84 -8.17
N HIS A 49 -9.24 13.51 -7.26
CA HIS A 49 -10.55 14.09 -7.49
C HIS A 49 -10.42 15.58 -7.85
N GLY A 50 -11.04 16.01 -8.94
CA GLY A 50 -10.87 17.39 -9.46
C GLY A 50 -11.24 18.51 -8.49
N LEU A 51 -12.19 18.28 -7.57
CA LEU A 51 -12.63 19.27 -6.56
C LEU A 51 -11.96 19.12 -5.19
N PHE A 52 -11.47 17.93 -4.84
CA PHE A 52 -11.07 17.59 -3.46
C PHE A 52 -9.60 17.16 -3.37
N GLY A 53 -8.89 17.15 -4.49
CA GLY A 53 -7.52 16.66 -4.58
C GLY A 53 -7.44 15.15 -4.34
N TRP A 54 -6.36 14.71 -3.71
CA TRP A 54 -6.07 13.29 -3.51
C TRP A 54 -6.89 12.64 -2.40
N ILE A 55 -7.77 11.71 -2.77
CA ILE A 55 -8.65 10.97 -1.86
C ILE A 55 -8.15 9.54 -1.68
N ASP A 56 -8.14 9.05 -0.44
CA ASP A 56 -7.87 7.64 -0.13
C ASP A 56 -8.94 6.70 -0.73
N ALA A 57 -8.49 5.70 -1.48
CA ALA A 57 -9.32 4.70 -2.14
C ALA A 57 -9.38 3.37 -1.34
N GLY A 58 -8.44 3.16 -0.42
CA GLY A 58 -8.25 1.91 0.29
C GLY A 58 -6.83 1.36 0.13
N ARG A 59 -6.66 0.07 0.38
CA ARG A 59 -5.36 -0.60 0.31
C ARG A 59 -5.44 -1.99 -0.29
N VAL A 60 -4.30 -2.45 -0.79
CA VAL A 60 -4.05 -3.84 -1.17
C VAL A 60 -2.95 -4.38 -0.28
N GLU A 61 -3.15 -5.55 0.30
CA GLU A 61 -2.21 -6.19 1.22
C GLU A 61 -1.71 -7.50 0.62
N PHE A 62 -0.40 -7.67 0.61
CA PHE A 62 0.28 -8.89 0.17
C PHE A 62 0.83 -9.59 1.40
N HIS A 63 0.26 -10.74 1.73
CA HIS A 63 0.60 -11.50 2.93
C HIS A 63 1.76 -12.46 2.63
N HIS A 64 2.57 -12.77 3.64
CA HIS A 64 3.70 -13.70 3.51
C HIS A 64 3.28 -15.13 3.09
N ASP A 65 2.04 -15.50 3.37
CA ASP A 65 1.44 -16.78 2.98
C ASP A 65 0.95 -16.82 1.52
N GLY A 66 1.18 -15.74 0.76
CA GLY A 66 0.79 -15.62 -0.64
C GLY A 66 -0.63 -15.08 -0.85
N ARG A 67 -1.41 -14.82 0.22
CA ARG A 67 -2.74 -14.22 0.07
C ARG A 67 -2.64 -12.76 -0.31
N THR A 68 -3.50 -12.33 -1.24
CA THR A 68 -3.71 -10.92 -1.56
C THR A 68 -5.07 -10.48 -1.05
N VAL A 69 -5.11 -9.40 -0.26
CA VAL A 69 -6.35 -8.85 0.31
C VAL A 69 -6.57 -7.45 -0.25
N ILE A 70 -7.74 -7.20 -0.82
CA ILE A 70 -8.18 -5.87 -1.21
C ILE A 70 -9.07 -5.34 -0.09
N ALA A 71 -8.72 -4.19 0.49
CA ALA A 71 -9.50 -3.51 1.51
C ALA A 71 -9.90 -2.11 1.01
N PRO A 72 -11.05 -2.00 0.32
CA PRO A 72 -11.55 -0.73 -0.18
C PRO A 72 -11.91 0.20 0.97
N ARG A 73 -11.74 1.51 0.78
CA ARG A 73 -12.18 2.49 1.76
C ARG A 73 -13.70 2.41 1.96
N GLY A 74 -14.13 2.15 3.20
CA GLY A 74 -15.55 1.99 3.54
C GLY A 74 -16.20 0.74 2.96
N GLY A 75 -15.40 -0.23 2.48
CA GLY A 75 -15.85 -1.54 2.03
C GLY A 75 -15.41 -2.65 2.99
N GLN A 76 -15.91 -3.86 2.74
CA GLN A 76 -15.41 -5.06 3.41
C GLN A 76 -14.15 -5.55 2.69
N PRO A 77 -13.09 -5.92 3.43
CA PRO A 77 -11.94 -6.58 2.83
C PRO A 77 -12.32 -7.90 2.17
N SER A 78 -11.69 -8.21 1.04
CA SER A 78 -11.88 -9.46 0.32
C SER A 78 -10.54 -10.04 -0.13
N VAL A 79 -10.39 -11.35 0.01
CA VAL A 79 -9.24 -12.09 -0.52
C VAL A 79 -9.41 -12.27 -2.03
N THR A 80 -8.32 -12.17 -2.78
CA THR A 80 -8.30 -12.42 -4.23
C THR A 80 -7.07 -13.19 -4.65
N ASP A 81 -7.24 -14.04 -5.66
CA ASP A 81 -6.16 -14.73 -6.37
C ASP A 81 -5.82 -14.03 -7.70
N ASN A 82 -6.62 -13.04 -8.11
CA ASN A 82 -6.44 -12.28 -9.35
C ASN A 82 -6.68 -10.78 -9.08
N LEU A 83 -5.60 -10.09 -8.74
CA LEU A 83 -5.62 -8.67 -8.40
C LEU A 83 -6.18 -7.81 -9.54
N ALA A 84 -5.74 -8.06 -10.78
CA ALA A 84 -6.16 -7.30 -11.95
C ALA A 84 -7.67 -7.38 -12.20
N GLU A 85 -8.25 -8.58 -12.10
CA GLU A 85 -9.69 -8.78 -12.30
C GLU A 85 -10.53 -8.20 -11.15
N SER A 86 -10.08 -8.35 -9.91
CA SER A 86 -10.78 -7.80 -8.75
C SER A 86 -10.77 -6.26 -8.76
N LEU A 87 -9.62 -5.64 -9.07
CA LEU A 87 -9.54 -4.19 -9.20
C LEU A 87 -10.32 -3.68 -10.42
N ALA A 88 -10.36 -4.43 -11.52
CA ALA A 88 -11.19 -4.09 -12.68
C ALA A 88 -12.68 -4.05 -12.35
N HIS A 89 -13.19 -5.05 -11.61
CA HIS A 89 -14.58 -5.05 -11.13
C HIS A 89 -14.85 -3.88 -10.20
N TYR A 90 -13.97 -3.63 -9.23
CA TYR A 90 -14.13 -2.50 -8.32
C TYR A 90 -14.16 -1.16 -9.06
N ALA A 91 -13.27 -0.97 -10.03
CA ALA A 91 -13.22 0.25 -10.84
C ALA A 91 -14.42 0.37 -11.80
N ALA A 92 -14.97 -0.74 -12.30
CA ALA A 92 -16.22 -0.72 -13.06
C ALA A 92 -17.39 -0.26 -12.18
N ASP A 93 -17.53 -0.81 -10.98
CA ASP A 93 -18.65 -0.51 -10.07
C ASP A 93 -18.61 0.91 -9.52
N ARG A 94 -17.41 1.42 -9.21
CA ARG A 94 -17.23 2.73 -8.57
C ARG A 94 -16.96 3.87 -9.53
N LEU A 95 -16.24 3.59 -10.62
CA LEU A 95 -15.71 4.61 -11.53
C LEU A 95 -16.22 4.45 -12.97
N GLY A 96 -16.98 3.38 -13.27
CA GLY A 96 -17.46 3.09 -14.62
C GLY A 96 -16.35 2.74 -15.61
N ASN A 97 -15.14 2.41 -15.13
CA ASN A 97 -13.99 2.17 -16.00
C ASN A 97 -13.12 1.00 -15.51
N PRO A 98 -13.31 -0.22 -16.03
CA PRO A 98 -12.53 -1.39 -15.63
C PRO A 98 -11.05 -1.34 -16.05
N ALA A 99 -10.71 -0.56 -17.07
CA ALA A 99 -9.32 -0.46 -17.53
C ALA A 99 -8.43 0.23 -16.47
N LEU A 100 -9.00 1.17 -15.72
CA LEU A 100 -8.33 1.82 -14.60
C LEU A 100 -7.92 0.81 -13.52
N GLY A 101 -8.79 -0.13 -13.17
CA GLY A 101 -8.49 -1.18 -12.20
C GLY A 101 -7.35 -2.10 -12.64
N ARG A 102 -7.33 -2.49 -13.93
CA ARG A 102 -6.23 -3.28 -14.51
C ARG A 102 -4.91 -2.52 -14.53
N GLN A 103 -4.94 -1.23 -14.88
CA GLN A 103 -3.74 -0.40 -14.86
C GLN A 103 -3.19 -0.25 -13.44
N LEU A 104 -4.06 -0.05 -12.45
CA LEU A 104 -3.65 0.01 -11.04
C LEU A 104 -2.99 -1.30 -10.60
N ALA A 105 -3.57 -2.45 -10.94
CA ALA A 105 -2.96 -3.75 -10.62
C ALA A 105 -1.54 -3.87 -11.20
N GLN A 106 -1.34 -3.49 -12.47
CA GLN A 106 -0.02 -3.50 -13.11
C GLN A 106 1.00 -2.58 -12.42
N VAL A 107 0.55 -1.44 -11.91
CA VAL A 107 1.41 -0.53 -11.13
C VAL A 107 1.78 -1.19 -9.80
N ILE A 108 0.79 -1.71 -9.07
CA ILE A 108 1.02 -2.35 -7.76
C ILE A 108 1.96 -3.56 -7.90
N GLU A 109 1.70 -4.45 -8.85
CA GLU A 109 2.53 -5.66 -9.07
C GLU A 109 3.97 -5.31 -9.46
N ARG A 110 4.17 -4.25 -10.26
CA ARG A 110 5.50 -3.77 -10.63
C ARG A 110 6.27 -3.22 -9.45
N GLU A 111 5.60 -2.51 -8.56
CA GLU A 111 6.23 -1.84 -7.41
C GLU A 111 6.43 -2.80 -6.23
N VAL A 112 5.58 -3.83 -6.09
CA VAL A 112 5.71 -4.88 -5.05
C VAL A 112 6.64 -6.01 -5.48
N GLY A 113 6.72 -6.31 -6.78
CA GLY A 113 7.56 -7.38 -7.35
C GLY A 113 9.02 -6.99 -7.63
N LYS A 114 9.48 -5.83 -7.15
CA LYS A 114 10.88 -5.38 -7.17
C LYS A 114 11.44 -5.36 -5.75
#